data_AF-A0A965R5Z4-F1
#
_entry.id   AF-A0A965R5Z4-F1
#
_cell.length_a   1.000
_cell.length_b   1.000
_cell.length_c   1.000
_cell.angle_alpha   90.00
_cell.angle_beta   90.00
_cell.angle_gamma   90.00
#
_symmetry.space_group_name_H-M   'P 1'
#
loop_
_entity.id
_entity.type
_entity.pdbx_description
1 polymer ?
#
loop_
_entity_poly.entity_id
_entity_poly.type
_entity_poly.pdbx_seq_one_letter_code
_entity_poly.pdbx_strand_id
1 'polypeptide(L)'
;MSVPTVDRGVLPVLRCSIATAGESPSIFSILYYNSFNSLLLALEEVKGQLGSPDQKNLREALTALEWTSPTGPIKLDANRQAIVDNFLIEVVQGADGKLTTKQISQTSGVAQGTKTYDRFEGCPK
;
A
#
# COMPACT_ATOMS: atom_id res chain seq x y z
N MET A 1 26.27 -6.93 34.67
CA MET A 1 25.02 -6.80 33.89
C MET A 1 25.28 -7.39 32.52
N SER A 2 24.83 -8.62 32.30
CA SER A 2 25.05 -9.37 31.06
C SER A 2 24.03 -8.94 30.01
N VAL A 3 24.51 -8.50 28.85
CA VAL A 3 23.68 -8.25 27.66
C VAL A 3 22.99 -9.57 27.30
N PRO A 4 21.66 -9.61 27.14
CA PRO A 4 20.98 -10.82 26.69
C PRO A 4 21.42 -11.13 25.26
N THR A 5 22.04 -12.29 25.08
CA THR A 5 22.37 -12.86 23.78
C THR A 5 21.08 -13.12 23.01
N VAL A 6 20.88 -12.41 21.89
CA VAL A 6 19.86 -12.75 20.90
C VAL A 6 20.09 -14.19 20.46
N ASP A 7 19.11 -15.05 20.72
CA ASP A 7 19.13 -16.45 20.29
C ASP A 7 19.22 -16.51 18.76
N ARG A 8 20.40 -16.91 18.27
CA ARG A 8 20.71 -17.03 16.84
C ARG A 8 20.01 -18.25 16.20
N GLY A 9 19.22 -19.02 16.95
CA GLY A 9 18.47 -20.18 16.46
C GLY A 9 17.27 -19.85 15.55
N VAL A 10 16.74 -18.62 15.59
CA VAL A 10 15.56 -18.21 14.78
C VAL A 10 15.95 -17.67 13.39
N LEU A 11 17.18 -17.17 13.24
CA LEU A 11 17.68 -16.60 11.98
C LEU A 11 17.87 -17.58 10.80
N PRO A 12 18.19 -18.88 10.95
CA PRO A 12 18.49 -19.74 9.81
C PRO A 12 17.26 -20.06 8.95
N VAL A 13 16.08 -20.12 9.58
CA VAL A 13 14.80 -20.45 8.90
C VAL A 13 14.34 -19.28 8.02
N LEU A 14 14.69 -18.05 8.41
CA LEU A 14 14.34 -16.82 7.68
C LEU A 14 14.99 -16.75 6.28
N ARG A 15 16.04 -17.54 6.02
CA ARG A 15 16.85 -17.46 4.79
C ARG A 15 16.40 -18.38 3.65
N CYS A 16 15.44 -19.29 3.85
CA CYS A 16 15.14 -20.33 2.86
C CYS A 16 13.68 -20.41 2.37
N SER A 17 12.76 -19.56 2.85
CA SER A 17 11.32 -19.75 2.55
C SER A 17 10.64 -18.63 1.74
N ILE A 18 11.38 -17.81 0.99
CA ILE A 18 10.77 -16.78 0.10
C ILE A 18 10.16 -17.39 -1.18
N ALA A 19 10.30 -18.69 -1.41
CA ALA A 19 10.01 -19.34 -2.69
C ALA A 19 8.52 -19.54 -3.03
N THR A 20 7.57 -19.21 -2.14
CA THR A 20 6.12 -19.28 -2.42
C THR A 20 5.43 -17.92 -2.49
N ALA A 21 6.17 -16.82 -2.45
CA ALA A 21 5.63 -15.46 -2.52
C ALA A 21 5.05 -15.06 -3.92
N GLY A 22 4.79 -16.01 -4.81
CA GLY A 22 4.45 -15.77 -6.22
C GLY A 22 2.97 -15.92 -6.62
N GLU A 23 2.13 -16.52 -5.77
CA GLU A 23 0.73 -16.82 -6.14
C GLU A 23 -0.29 -15.77 -5.66
N SER A 24 0.08 -14.91 -4.70
CA SER A 24 -0.78 -13.83 -4.21
C SER A 24 -0.34 -12.47 -4.77
N PRO A 25 -1.27 -11.58 -5.16
CA PRO A 25 -0.92 -10.25 -5.65
C PRO A 25 -0.08 -9.49 -4.62
N SER A 26 1.05 -8.97 -5.07
CA SER A 26 1.86 -8.07 -4.23
C SER A 26 1.19 -6.71 -4.09
N ILE A 27 1.68 -5.88 -3.16
CA ILE A 27 1.23 -4.49 -3.04
C ILE A 27 1.36 -3.73 -4.37
N PHE A 28 2.40 -4.00 -5.18
CA PHE A 28 2.59 -3.36 -6.48
C PHE A 28 1.51 -3.76 -7.49
N SER A 29 1.03 -4.99 -7.43
CA SER A 29 -0.06 -5.47 -8.27
C SER A 29 -1.36 -4.73 -7.95
N ILE A 30 -1.66 -4.54 -6.66
CA ILE A 30 -2.83 -3.78 -6.20
C ILE A 30 -2.71 -2.30 -6.58
N LEU A 31 -1.54 -1.68 -6.40
CA LEU A 31 -1.31 -0.29 -6.76
C LEU A 31 -1.50 -0.05 -8.27
N TYR A 32 -0.99 -0.96 -9.10
CA TYR A 32 -1.20 -0.90 -10.55
C TYR A 32 -2.68 -1.04 -10.91
N TYR A 33 -3.37 -2.05 -10.36
CA TYR A 33 -4.79 -2.27 -10.58
C TYR A 33 -5.61 -1.04 -10.21
N ASN A 34 -5.39 -0.47 -9.03
CA ASN A 34 -6.10 0.71 -8.55
C ASN A 34 -5.85 1.93 -9.45
N SER A 35 -4.60 2.14 -9.86
CA SER A 35 -4.23 3.27 -10.74
C SER A 35 -4.89 3.15 -12.11
N PHE A 36 -4.82 1.96 -12.71
CA PHE A 36 -5.34 1.72 -14.05
C PHE A 36 -6.88 1.74 -14.08
N ASN A 37 -7.54 1.10 -13.10
CA ASN A 37 -9.00 1.18 -13.01
C ASN A 37 -9.49 2.61 -12.76
N SER A 38 -8.80 3.39 -11.94
CA SER A 38 -9.17 4.80 -11.73
C SER A 38 -9.10 5.60 -13.04
N LEU A 39 -8.08 5.35 -13.87
CA LEU A 39 -7.98 5.93 -15.20
C LEU A 39 -9.14 5.50 -16.11
N LEU A 40 -9.46 4.20 -16.15
CA LEU A 40 -10.56 3.68 -16.98
C LEU A 40 -11.92 4.27 -16.57
N LEU A 41 -12.22 4.30 -15.27
CA LEU A 41 -13.46 4.88 -14.74
C LEU A 41 -13.59 6.36 -15.10
N ALA A 42 -12.51 7.13 -14.96
CA ALA A 42 -12.53 8.54 -15.33
C ALA A 42 -12.66 8.74 -16.85
N LEU A 43 -12.04 7.89 -17.67
CA LEU A 43 -12.18 7.92 -19.12
C LEU A 43 -13.62 7.57 -19.57
N GLU A 44 -14.26 6.61 -18.90
CA GLU A 44 -15.66 6.25 -19.13
C GLU A 44 -16.59 7.42 -18.80
N GLU A 45 -16.39 8.05 -17.64
CA GLU A 45 -17.16 9.23 -17.18
C GLU A 45 -17.10 10.37 -18.21
N VAL A 46 -15.90 10.68 -18.71
CA VAL A 46 -15.71 11.73 -19.72
C VAL A 46 -15.95 11.25 -21.15
N LYS A 47 -16.37 10.00 -21.36
CA LYS A 47 -16.60 9.38 -22.68
C LYS A 47 -15.40 9.56 -23.63
N GLY A 48 -14.19 9.48 -23.09
CA GLY A 48 -12.92 9.72 -23.81
C GLY A 48 -12.64 11.17 -24.18
N GLN A 49 -13.50 12.13 -23.83
CA GLN A 49 -13.31 13.56 -24.10
C GLN A 49 -12.42 14.20 -23.03
N LEU A 50 -11.10 14.14 -23.25
CA LEU A 50 -10.11 14.58 -22.26
C LEU A 50 -10.24 16.07 -21.87
N GLY A 51 -10.71 16.92 -22.79
CA GLY A 51 -10.91 18.35 -22.60
C GLY A 51 -9.64 19.19 -22.79
N SER A 52 -9.80 20.41 -23.30
CA SER A 52 -8.71 21.38 -23.51
C SER A 52 -8.89 22.62 -22.64
N PRO A 53 -7.81 23.25 -22.16
CA PRO A 53 -6.41 22.79 -22.25
C PRO A 53 -6.10 21.66 -21.26
N ASP A 54 -4.99 20.97 -21.52
CA ASP A 54 -4.30 20.08 -20.57
C ASP A 54 -5.09 18.84 -20.06
N GLN A 55 -6.15 18.38 -20.74
CA GLN A 55 -6.99 17.27 -20.27
C GLN A 55 -7.85 17.64 -19.05
N LYS A 56 -8.38 18.87 -19.02
CA LYS A 56 -9.17 19.41 -17.90
C LYS A 56 -10.28 18.45 -17.43
N ASN A 57 -11.06 17.90 -18.35
CA ASN A 57 -12.19 17.02 -18.00
C ASN A 57 -11.70 15.74 -17.32
N LEU A 58 -10.65 15.11 -17.86
CA LEU A 58 -10.07 13.90 -17.26
C LEU A 58 -9.54 14.17 -15.84
N ARG A 59 -8.84 15.30 -15.65
CA ARG A 59 -8.33 15.66 -14.32
C ARG A 59 -9.45 15.91 -13.31
N GLU A 60 -10.52 16.58 -13.73
CA GLU A 60 -11.69 16.83 -12.88
C GLU A 60 -12.38 15.53 -12.49
N ALA A 61 -12.60 14.64 -13.46
CA ALA A 61 -13.15 13.30 -13.21
C ALA A 61 -12.26 12.49 -12.25
N LEU A 62 -10.94 12.44 -12.48
CA LEU A 62 -10.00 11.75 -11.57
C LEU A 62 -9.98 12.36 -10.16
N THR A 63 -10.12 13.68 -10.05
CA THR A 63 -10.11 14.38 -8.75
C THR A 63 -11.39 14.09 -7.96
N ALA A 64 -12.53 13.97 -8.63
CA ALA A 64 -13.82 13.69 -8.02
C ALA A 64 -14.11 12.19 -7.83
N LEU A 65 -13.26 11.31 -8.39
CA LEU A 65 -13.49 9.88 -8.37
C LEU A 65 -13.42 9.31 -6.95
N GLU A 66 -14.50 8.65 -6.54
CA GLU A 66 -14.56 7.79 -5.37
C GLU A 66 -15.07 6.41 -5.81
N TRP A 67 -14.37 5.33 -5.48
CA TRP A 67 -14.82 3.97 -5.82
C TRP A 67 -14.30 2.94 -4.81
N THR A 68 -14.83 1.72 -4.85
CA THR A 68 -14.39 0.62 -3.98
C THR A 68 -13.44 -0.31 -4.73
N SER A 69 -12.17 -0.29 -4.31
CA SER A 69 -11.12 -1.20 -4.80
C SER A 69 -11.19 -2.56 -4.09
N PRO A 70 -10.40 -3.57 -4.53
CA PRO A 70 -10.31 -4.86 -3.84
C PRO A 70 -9.88 -4.76 -2.37
N THR A 71 -9.19 -3.68 -1.99
CA THR A 71 -8.74 -3.40 -0.62
C THR A 71 -9.61 -2.38 0.12
N GLY A 72 -10.79 -2.05 -0.41
CA GLY A 72 -11.72 -1.10 0.20
C GLY A 72 -11.87 0.23 -0.55
N PRO A 73 -12.59 1.21 0.03
CA PRO A 73 -12.83 2.51 -0.59
C PRO A 73 -11.53 3.27 -0.88
N ILE A 74 -11.50 3.96 -2.01
CA ILE A 74 -10.40 4.83 -2.43
C ILE A 74 -10.95 6.15 -2.97
N LYS A 75 -10.30 7.24 -2.58
CA LYS A 75 -10.49 8.59 -3.12
C LYS A 75 -9.22 9.41 -3.00
N LEU A 76 -9.15 10.57 -3.65
CA LEU A 76 -8.03 11.49 -3.51
C LEU A 76 -8.31 12.58 -2.47
N ASP A 77 -7.27 13.00 -1.75
CA ASP A 77 -7.27 14.22 -0.97
C ASP A 77 -6.93 15.45 -1.83
N ALA A 78 -6.92 16.65 -1.21
CA ALA A 78 -6.59 17.89 -1.89
C ALA A 78 -5.14 17.95 -2.44
N ASN A 79 -4.24 17.12 -1.93
CA ASN A 79 -2.86 17.00 -2.38
C ASN A 79 -2.68 15.91 -3.45
N ARG A 80 -3.78 15.33 -3.94
CA ARG A 80 -3.82 14.20 -4.90
C ARG A 80 -3.13 12.95 -4.36
N GLN A 81 -3.18 12.75 -3.03
CA GLN A 81 -2.79 11.50 -2.39
C GLN A 81 -4.01 10.64 -2.15
N ALA A 82 -3.84 9.33 -2.25
CA ALA A 82 -4.93 8.39 -2.01
C ALA A 82 -5.27 8.34 -0.52
N ILE A 83 -6.55 8.48 -0.20
CA ILE A 83 -7.15 8.13 1.08
C ILE A 83 -7.66 6.70 0.93
N VAL A 84 -7.03 5.77 1.65
CA VAL A 84 -7.27 4.33 1.53
C VAL A 84 -7.22 3.66 2.89
N ASP A 85 -7.64 2.41 2.95
CA ASP A 85 -7.50 1.58 4.14
C ASP A 85 -6.05 1.09 4.28
N ASN A 86 -5.52 1.17 5.50
CA ASN A 86 -4.22 0.60 5.85
C ASN A 86 -4.38 -0.68 6.66
N PHE A 87 -3.48 -1.62 6.44
CA PHE A 87 -3.50 -2.94 7.05
C PHE A 87 -2.24 -3.17 7.87
N LEU A 88 -2.39 -3.59 9.12
CA LEU A 88 -1.27 -4.10 9.92
C LEU A 88 -1.11 -5.58 9.62
N ILE A 89 0.01 -5.94 8.99
CA ILE A 89 0.32 -7.31 8.58
C ILE A 89 1.52 -7.83 9.38
N GLU A 90 1.37 -9.02 9.95
CA GLU A 90 2.46 -9.76 10.59
C GLU A 90 2.98 -10.85 9.64
N VAL A 91 4.31 -11.01 9.58
CA VAL A 91 4.94 -12.16 8.91
C VAL A 91 4.99 -13.31 9.90
N VAL A 92 4.30 -14.41 9.59
CA VAL A 92 4.18 -15.59 10.45
C VAL A 92 4.69 -16.83 9.73
N GLN A 93 5.07 -17.87 10.49
CA GLN A 93 5.38 -19.16 9.91
C GLN A 93 4.11 -20.00 9.76
N GLY A 94 3.83 -20.49 8.56
CA GLY A 94 2.72 -21.38 8.25
C GLY A 94 2.96 -22.81 8.75
N ALA A 95 1.91 -23.63 8.73
CA ALA A 95 1.98 -25.04 9.13
C ALA A 95 2.94 -25.88 8.26
N ASP A 96 3.22 -25.42 7.04
CA ASP A 96 4.18 -26.00 6.10
C ASP A 96 5.63 -25.53 6.34
N GLY A 97 5.86 -24.75 7.40
CA GLY A 97 7.17 -24.20 7.75
C GLY A 97 7.58 -22.98 6.93
N LYS A 98 6.77 -22.52 5.96
CA LYS A 98 7.09 -21.34 5.12
C LYS A 98 6.60 -20.05 5.75
N LEU A 99 7.18 -18.92 5.34
CA LEU A 99 6.69 -17.61 5.77
C LEU A 99 5.43 -17.23 4.99
N THR A 100 4.44 -16.73 5.70
CA THR A 100 3.20 -16.16 5.16
C THR A 100 2.84 -14.88 5.90
N THR A 101 1.76 -14.24 5.48
CA THR A 101 1.26 -13.01 6.09
C THR A 101 -0.05 -13.25 6.81
N LYS A 102 -0.22 -12.60 7.97
CA LYS A 102 -1.47 -12.58 8.73
C LYS A 102 -1.87 -11.13 8.96
N GLN A 103 -3.08 -10.77 8.55
CA GLN A 103 -3.65 -9.46 8.90
C GLN A 103 -4.00 -9.43 10.39
N ILE A 104 -3.52 -8.41 11.08
CA ILE A 104 -3.73 -8.17 12.51
C ILE A 104 -4.85 -7.16 12.74
N SER A 105 -4.85 -6.08 11.95
CA SER A 105 -5.88 -5.05 12.02
C SER A 105 -5.96 -4.26 10.72
N GLN A 106 -7.03 -3.45 10.61
CA GLN A 106 -7.30 -2.54 9.51
C GLN A 106 -7.70 -1.19 10.08
N THR A 107 -7.25 -0.11 9.47
CA THR A 107 -7.70 1.26 9.75
C THR A 107 -8.20 1.85 8.45
N SER A 108 -9.46 2.27 8.42
CA SER A 108 -10.08 2.79 7.20
C SER A 108 -9.85 4.28 6.99
N GLY A 109 -9.80 4.69 5.72
CA GLY A 109 -9.77 6.11 5.34
C GLY A 109 -8.51 6.86 5.80
N VAL A 110 -7.35 6.22 5.76
CA VAL A 110 -6.07 6.83 6.15
C VAL A 110 -5.57 7.75 5.05
N ALA A 111 -5.36 9.02 5.39
CA ALA A 111 -4.70 9.99 4.53
C ALA A 111 -3.17 9.98 4.75
N GLN A 112 -2.40 10.33 3.72
CA GLN A 112 -0.96 10.47 3.85
C GLN A 112 -0.60 11.62 4.80
N GLY A 113 0.22 11.32 5.81
CA GLY A 113 0.70 12.33 6.76
C GLY A 113 1.60 13.36 6.06
N THR A 114 1.35 14.64 6.33
CA THR A 114 2.18 15.77 5.85
C THR A 114 3.27 16.18 6.84
N LYS A 115 3.32 15.53 8.01
CA LYS A 115 4.35 15.78 9.02
C LYS A 115 5.70 15.32 8.49
N THR A 116 6.61 16.27 8.27
CA THR A 116 8.02 16.01 8.03
C THR A 116 8.70 15.79 9.37
N TYR A 117 9.35 14.64 9.53
CA TYR A 117 10.24 14.40 10.66
C TYR A 117 11.66 14.71 10.21
N ASP A 118 12.41 15.47 11.02
CA ASP A 118 13.82 15.71 10.75
C ASP A 118 14.56 14.37 10.67
N ARG A 119 15.46 14.25 9.69
CA ARG A 119 16.38 13.11 9.69
C ARG A 119 17.18 13.18 10.97
N PHE A 120 17.30 12.05 11.67
CA PHE A 120 18.20 11.97 12.81
C PHE A 120 19.62 12.35 12.34
N GLU A 121 20.16 13.45 12.87
CA GLU A 121 21.55 13.92 12.63
C GLU A 121 22.60 12.98 13.26
N GLY A 122 22.16 11.91 13.92
CA GLY A 122 22.99 10.88 14.53
C GLY A 122 22.18 10.04 15.52
N CYS A 123 22.77 8.93 15.97
CA CYS A 123 22.18 8.17 17.08
C CYS A 123 22.32 8.97 18.40
N PRO A 124 21.32 8.94 19.30
CA PRO A 124 21.48 9.40 20.67
C PRO A 124 22.66 8.67 21.33
N LYS A 125 23.53 9.41 22.03
CA LYS A 125 24.64 8.84 22.82
C LYS A 125 24.13 8.28 24.15
#